data_AF-A0A3B1E0B6-F1
#
_entry.id   AF-A0A3B1E0B6-F1
#
_cell.length_a   1.000
_cell.length_b   1.000
_cell.length_c   1.000
_cell.angle_alpha   90.00
_cell.angle_beta   90.00
_cell.angle_gamma   90.00
#
_symmetry.space_group_name_H-M   'P 1'
#
loop_
_entity.id
_entity.type
_entity.pdbx_description
1 polymer ?
#
loop_
_entity_poly.entity_id
_entity_poly.type
_entity_poly.pdbx_seq_one_letter_code
_entity_poly.pdbx_strand_id
1 'polypeptide(L)'
;MRDRAVHYGVKKLIAINSGKYEYADIDLTAPVHLSAPNNQGKSTLVNALQFLYVDELRYMGFGSRNLDDTRRHYFGENPSHLIFECLTPLGPKCMLVAGQGPLNNCRFLRFVFDGPFSLDDFRDEEMRLLTLDQ
;
A
#
# COMPACT_ATOMS: atom_id res chain seq x y z
N MET A 1 -23.03 -29.51 0.00
CA MET A 1 -21.95 -28.62 -0.48
C MET A 1 -22.53 -27.21 -0.54
N ARG A 2 -22.04 -26.26 0.29
CA ARG A 2 -22.38 -24.85 0.08
C ARG A 2 -21.52 -24.35 -1.07
N ASP A 3 -22.15 -23.82 -2.09
CA ASP A 3 -21.49 -23.11 -3.18
C ASP A 3 -20.70 -21.96 -2.55
N ARG A 4 -19.37 -22.01 -2.62
CA ARG A 4 -18.52 -21.01 -1.95
C ARG A 4 -18.47 -19.81 -2.88
N ALA A 5 -19.38 -18.86 -2.66
CA ALA A 5 -19.45 -17.64 -3.45
C ALA A 5 -18.06 -16.99 -3.55
N VAL A 6 -17.59 -16.79 -4.78
CA VAL A 6 -16.33 -16.09 -5.04
C VAL A 6 -16.60 -14.60 -4.83
N HIS A 7 -15.94 -14.02 -3.84
CA HIS A 7 -16.04 -12.58 -3.58
C HIS A 7 -14.87 -11.88 -4.29
N TYR A 8 -15.15 -11.11 -5.33
CA TYR A 8 -14.16 -10.25 -5.98
C TYR A 8 -13.88 -8.97 -5.17
N GLY A 9 -12.78 -8.29 -5.47
CA GLY A 9 -12.35 -7.04 -4.82
C GLY A 9 -11.06 -7.19 -4.03
N VAL A 10 -10.73 -6.15 -3.27
CA VAL A 10 -9.50 -6.07 -2.47
C VAL A 10 -9.46 -7.19 -1.44
N LYS A 11 -8.29 -7.83 -1.31
CA LYS A 11 -8.00 -8.94 -0.41
C LYS A 11 -6.91 -8.61 0.58
N LYS A 12 -5.91 -7.82 0.18
CA LYS A 12 -4.82 -7.44 1.06
C LYS A 12 -4.43 -5.98 0.91
N LEU A 13 -3.94 -5.41 1.99
CA LEU A 13 -3.15 -4.18 2.00
C LEU A 13 -1.76 -4.52 2.54
N ILE A 14 -0.74 -4.29 1.73
CA ILE A 14 0.66 -4.44 2.10
C ILE A 14 1.30 -3.06 2.17
N ALA A 15 2.09 -2.82 3.21
CA ALA A 15 2.93 -1.63 3.35
C ALA A 15 4.38 -2.08 3.51
N ILE A 16 5.28 -1.52 2.69
CA ILE A 16 6.73 -1.74 2.76
C ILE A 16 7.37 -0.38 2.95
N ASN A 17 8.08 -0.16 4.06
CA ASN A 17 8.70 1.11 4.42
C ASN A 17 7.77 2.33 4.22
N SER A 18 6.49 2.18 4.54
CA SER A 18 5.46 3.18 4.27
C SER A 18 4.72 3.57 5.54
N GLY A 19 4.62 4.88 5.78
CA GLY A 19 3.95 5.38 6.97
C GLY A 19 4.77 5.12 8.23
N LYS A 20 4.25 4.25 9.10
CA LYS A 20 4.95 3.79 10.31
C LYS A 20 5.35 2.32 10.26
N TYR A 21 5.23 1.71 9.08
CA TYR A 21 5.43 0.28 8.89
C TYR A 21 6.69 0.05 8.08
N GLU A 22 7.66 -0.69 8.64
CA GLU A 22 8.73 -1.31 7.87
C GLU A 22 8.14 -2.41 6.97
N TYR A 23 7.27 -3.24 7.55
CA TYR A 23 6.45 -4.19 6.83
C TYR A 23 5.09 -4.36 7.52
N ALA A 24 4.02 -4.40 6.74
CA ALA A 24 2.70 -4.85 7.17
C ALA A 24 2.02 -5.61 6.04
N ASP A 25 1.41 -6.74 6.34
CA ASP A 25 0.54 -7.51 5.44
C ASP A 25 -0.80 -7.70 6.15
N ILE A 26 -1.83 -7.01 5.66
CA ILE A 26 -3.16 -7.01 6.26
C ILE A 26 -4.14 -7.72 5.34
N ASP A 27 -4.71 -8.80 5.85
CA ASP A 27 -5.85 -9.49 5.26
C ASP A 27 -7.14 -8.65 5.42
N LEU A 28 -7.79 -8.32 4.30
CA LEU A 28 -9.01 -7.53 4.23
C LEU A 28 -10.25 -8.39 3.91
N THR A 29 -10.13 -9.73 3.93
CA THR A 29 -11.24 -10.65 3.67
C THR A 29 -12.16 -10.85 4.88
N ALA A 30 -11.75 -10.36 6.04
CA ALA A 30 -12.52 -10.34 7.27
C ALA A 30 -12.43 -8.95 7.94
N PRO A 31 -13.32 -8.61 8.88
CA PRO A 31 -13.20 -7.39 9.65
C PRO A 31 -11.83 -7.28 10.34
N VAL A 32 -11.12 -6.19 10.08
CA VAL A 32 -9.81 -5.90 10.70
C VAL A 32 -10.00 -4.92 11.84
N HIS A 33 -9.55 -5.30 13.03
CA HIS A 33 -9.46 -4.41 14.19
C HIS A 33 -8.02 -3.95 14.39
N LEU A 34 -7.79 -2.65 14.23
CA LEU A 34 -6.49 -2.05 14.52
C LEU A 34 -6.46 -1.66 16.00
N SER A 35 -5.69 -2.39 16.81
CA SER A 35 -5.47 -2.07 18.21
C SER A 35 -4.01 -1.67 18.44
N ALA A 36 -3.80 -0.39 18.76
CA ALA A 36 -2.52 0.19 19.12
C ALA A 36 -2.83 1.44 19.97
N PRO A 37 -1.86 2.07 20.65
CA PRO A 37 -2.06 3.40 21.23
C PRO A 37 -2.39 4.46 20.17
N ASN A 38 -2.92 5.61 20.57
CA ASN A 38 -3.10 6.74 19.66
C ASN A 38 -1.77 7.11 19.00
N ASN A 39 -1.83 7.50 17.73
CA ASN A 39 -0.67 7.87 16.91
C ASN A 39 0.31 6.72 16.55
N GLN A 40 0.01 5.45 16.83
CA GLN A 40 0.88 4.30 16.52
C GLN A 40 0.57 3.59 15.19
N GLY A 41 0.13 4.33 14.17
CA GLY A 41 -0.03 3.80 12.80
C GLY A 41 -1.44 3.36 12.40
N LYS A 42 -2.40 3.28 13.33
CA LYS A 42 -3.80 2.92 12.97
C LYS A 42 -4.42 3.84 11.94
N SER A 43 -4.40 5.14 12.20
CA SER A 43 -4.91 6.15 11.26
C SER A 43 -4.10 6.17 9.97
N THR A 44 -2.81 5.85 10.03
CA THR A 44 -1.97 5.70 8.83
C THR A 44 -2.48 4.57 7.95
N LEU A 45 -2.81 3.41 8.52
CA LEU A 45 -3.30 2.30 7.74
C LEU A 45 -4.70 2.57 7.15
N VAL A 46 -5.62 3.13 7.94
CA VAL A 46 -6.95 3.49 7.44
C VAL A 46 -6.85 4.54 6.33
N ASN A 47 -6.01 5.56 6.51
CA ASN A 47 -5.82 6.60 5.50
C ASN A 47 -5.09 6.07 4.25
N ALA A 48 -4.29 5.00 4.36
CA ALA A 48 -3.64 4.39 3.21
C ALA A 48 -4.66 3.91 2.16
N LEU A 49 -5.87 3.51 2.57
CA LEU A 49 -6.96 3.13 1.66
C LEU A 49 -7.35 4.24 0.68
N GLN A 50 -7.07 5.51 1.00
CA GLN A 50 -7.33 6.61 0.07
C GLN A 50 -6.44 6.52 -1.17
N PHE A 51 -5.23 5.96 -1.07
CA PHE A 51 -4.36 5.75 -2.23
C PHE A 51 -4.94 4.74 -3.24
N LEU A 52 -5.82 3.85 -2.77
CA LEU A 52 -6.59 2.92 -3.60
C LEU A 52 -7.79 3.57 -4.26
N TYR A 53 -8.60 4.33 -3.51
CA TYR A 53 -9.90 4.81 -3.99
C TYR A 53 -9.89 6.20 -4.62
N VAL A 54 -8.90 7.03 -4.29
CA VAL A 54 -8.83 8.42 -4.75
C VAL A 54 -7.65 8.54 -5.72
N ASP A 55 -7.92 8.91 -6.95
CA ASP A 55 -6.92 8.96 -8.03
C ASP A 55 -5.89 10.10 -7.83
N GLU A 56 -6.32 11.27 -7.39
CA GLU A 56 -5.45 12.43 -7.20
C GLU A 56 -5.24 12.77 -5.72
N LEU A 57 -3.97 12.94 -5.35
CA LEU A 57 -3.57 13.25 -3.97
C LEU A 57 -4.28 14.49 -3.39
N ARG A 58 -4.58 15.50 -4.21
CA ARG A 58 -5.24 16.74 -3.74
C ARG A 58 -6.68 16.53 -3.26
N TYR A 59 -7.32 15.43 -3.65
CA TYR A 59 -8.68 15.08 -3.23
C TYR A 59 -8.70 14.16 -2.01
N MET A 60 -7.53 13.69 -1.57
CA MET A 60 -7.41 12.89 -0.35
C MET A 60 -7.44 13.78 0.89
N GLY A 61 -8.06 13.30 1.96
CA GLY A 61 -8.14 13.99 3.25
C GLY A 61 -7.28 13.33 4.32
N PHE A 62 -6.20 13.99 4.75
CA PHE A 62 -5.30 13.48 5.81
C PHE A 62 -5.37 14.28 7.12
N GLY A 63 -6.52 14.89 7.39
CA GLY A 63 -6.75 15.76 8.54
C GLY A 63 -6.02 17.11 8.38
N SER A 64 -5.28 17.53 9.40
CA SER A 64 -4.53 18.80 9.39
C SER A 64 -3.20 18.76 8.63
N ARG A 65 -2.81 17.61 8.07
CA ARG A 65 -1.54 17.45 7.34
C ARG A 65 -1.67 18.06 5.94
N ASN A 66 -0.65 18.80 5.52
CA ASN A 66 -0.54 19.23 4.12
C ASN A 66 -0.12 18.05 3.21
N LEU A 67 -0.15 18.28 1.89
CA LEU A 67 0.13 17.24 0.90
C LEU A 67 1.61 16.77 0.92
N ASP A 68 2.55 17.67 1.23
CA ASP A 68 3.98 17.32 1.27
C ASP A 68 4.32 16.50 2.51
N ASP A 69 3.75 16.84 3.66
CA ASP A 69 3.87 16.03 4.88
C ASP A 69 3.23 14.66 4.72
N THR A 70 2.11 14.59 3.99
CA THR A 70 1.49 13.31 3.63
C THR A 70 2.42 12.47 2.77
N ARG A 71 3.00 13.05 1.71
CA ARG A 71 3.97 12.36 0.85
C ARG A 71 5.16 11.85 1.64
N ARG A 72 5.79 12.69 2.45
CA ARG A 72 6.92 12.29 3.31
C ARG A 72 6.53 11.21 4.31
N HIS A 73 5.32 11.28 4.87
CA HIS A 73 4.83 10.28 5.81
C HIS A 73 4.73 8.89 5.16
N TYR A 74 4.18 8.77 3.95
CA TYR A 74 4.01 7.46 3.30
C TYR A 74 5.20 7.02 2.44
N PHE A 75 5.96 7.96 1.89
CA PHE A 75 6.97 7.70 0.84
C PHE A 75 8.30 8.42 1.12
N GLY A 76 8.60 8.69 2.39
CA GLY A 76 9.85 9.29 2.84
C GLY A 76 11.04 8.34 2.81
N GLU A 77 10.80 7.04 2.95
CA GLU A 77 11.82 6.01 2.79
C GLU A 77 12.02 5.65 1.32
N ASN A 78 13.18 5.09 0.98
CA ASN A 78 13.46 4.59 -0.36
C ASN A 78 14.13 3.21 -0.30
N PRO A 79 13.49 2.14 -0.80
CA PRO A 79 12.17 2.11 -1.41
C PRO A 79 11.03 2.25 -0.38
N SER A 80 9.85 2.69 -0.84
CA SER A 80 8.61 2.74 -0.05
C SER A 80 7.39 2.42 -0.91
N HIS A 81 6.54 1.49 -0.47
CA HIS A 81 5.44 0.95 -1.26
C HIS A 81 4.16 0.73 -0.45
N LEU A 82 3.02 0.98 -1.09
CA LEU A 82 1.72 0.42 -0.70
C LEU A 82 1.24 -0.50 -1.83
N ILE A 83 0.79 -1.70 -1.49
CA ILE A 83 0.27 -2.68 -2.45
C ILE A 83 -1.13 -3.09 -2.03
N PHE A 84 -2.05 -3.12 -2.99
CA PHE A 84 -3.41 -3.57 -2.81
C PHE A 84 -3.65 -4.77 -3.72
N GLU A 85 -3.66 -5.97 -3.14
CA GLU A 85 -3.98 -7.20 -3.87
C GLU A 85 -5.50 -7.30 -4.01
N CYS A 86 -5.98 -7.50 -5.24
CA CYS A 86 -7.39 -7.68 -5.57
C CYS A 86 -7.60 -9.02 -6.26
N LEU A 87 -8.66 -9.74 -5.87
CA LEU A 87 -9.17 -10.85 -6.66
C LEU A 87 -10.11 -10.29 -7.73
N THR A 88 -9.81 -10.55 -9.00
CA THR A 88 -10.65 -10.15 -10.15
C THR A 88 -11.16 -11.39 -10.89
N PRO A 89 -12.15 -11.26 -11.79
CA PRO A 89 -12.57 -12.37 -12.65
C PRO A 89 -11.45 -12.95 -13.53
N LEU A 90 -10.40 -12.18 -13.80
CA LEU A 90 -9.23 -12.60 -14.58
C LEU A 90 -8.11 -13.18 -13.71
N GLY A 91 -8.36 -13.35 -12.41
CA GLY A 91 -7.35 -13.77 -11.42
C GLY A 91 -6.89 -12.62 -10.53
N PRO A 92 -5.91 -12.88 -9.66
CA PRO A 92 -5.32 -11.87 -8.79
C PRO A 92 -4.63 -10.76 -9.60
N LYS A 93 -4.77 -9.52 -9.15
CA LYS A 93 -4.04 -8.36 -9.64
C LYS A 93 -3.62 -7.51 -8.46
N CYS A 94 -2.50 -6.81 -8.59
CA CYS A 94 -2.03 -5.89 -7.57
C CYS A 94 -1.98 -4.47 -8.10
N MET A 95 -2.53 -3.52 -7.32
CA MET A 95 -2.24 -2.11 -7.52
C MET A 95 -1.09 -1.71 -6.59
N LEU A 96 0.02 -1.30 -7.18
CA LEU A 96 1.20 -0.80 -6.48
C LEU A 96 1.20 0.73 -6.49
N VAL A 97 1.48 1.32 -5.34
CA VAL A 97 1.79 2.74 -5.17
C VAL A 97 3.25 2.83 -4.75
N ALA A 98 4.11 3.22 -5.67
CA ALA A 98 5.56 3.23 -5.47
C ALA A 98 6.04 4.66 -5.18
N GLY A 99 6.61 4.87 -4.00
CA GLY A 99 7.31 6.09 -3.64
C GLY A 99 8.59 6.27 -4.46
N GLN A 100 8.89 7.51 -4.82
CA GLN A 100 10.08 7.90 -5.58
C GLN A 100 11.23 8.41 -4.68
N GLY A 101 11.07 8.26 -3.35
CA GLY A 101 12.05 8.63 -2.34
C GLY A 101 12.24 10.15 -2.13
N PRO A 102 13.09 10.54 -1.15
CA PRO A 102 13.34 11.93 -0.78
C PRO A 102 13.85 12.83 -1.91
N LEU A 103 14.71 12.28 -2.78
CA LEU A 103 15.33 13.03 -3.89
C LEU A 103 14.30 13.49 -4.93
N ASN A 104 13.15 12.81 -5.01
CA ASN A 104 12.04 13.14 -5.91
C ASN A 104 10.84 13.74 -5.16
N ASN A 105 11.10 14.47 -4.07
CA ASN A 105 10.08 15.10 -3.22
C ASN A 105 9.03 14.12 -2.66
N CYS A 106 9.41 12.85 -2.43
CA CYS A 106 8.50 11.79 -1.96
C CYS A 106 7.24 11.67 -2.83
N ARG A 107 7.34 11.99 -4.13
CA ARG A 107 6.28 11.71 -5.10
C ARG A 107 6.06 10.20 -5.18
N PHE A 108 4.95 9.80 -5.77
CA PHE A 108 4.65 8.39 -6.00
C PHE A 108 4.06 8.18 -7.39
N LEU A 109 4.23 6.97 -7.89
CA LEU A 109 3.60 6.46 -9.11
C LEU A 109 2.65 5.32 -8.76
N ARG A 110 1.69 5.05 -9.66
CA ARG A 110 0.82 3.88 -9.56
C ARG A 110 1.07 2.93 -10.71
N PHE A 111 1.13 1.65 -10.39
CA PHE A 111 1.24 0.56 -11.34
C PHE A 111 0.18 -0.48 -11.05
N VAL A 112 -0.25 -1.21 -12.07
CA VAL A 112 -1.10 -2.39 -11.91
C VAL A 112 -0.40 -3.55 -12.60
N PHE A 113 -0.28 -4.68 -11.90
CA PHE A 113 0.32 -5.89 -12.44
C PHE A 113 -0.56 -7.12 -12.18
N ASP A 114 -0.36 -8.13 -13.01
CA ASP A 114 -1.05 -9.42 -12.90
C ASP A 114 -0.36 -10.33 -11.90
N GLY A 115 -1.16 -11.09 -11.14
CA GLY A 115 -0.68 -12.02 -10.14
C GLY A 115 -0.91 -11.56 -8.69
N PRO A 116 -0.77 -12.50 -7.75
CA PRO A 116 -0.84 -12.19 -6.32
C PRO A 116 0.42 -11.42 -5.88
N PHE A 117 0.36 -10.80 -4.71
CA PHE A 117 1.54 -10.19 -4.12
C PHE A 117 2.54 -11.27 -3.71
N SER A 118 3.81 -11.08 -4.09
CA SER A 118 4.97 -11.81 -3.57
C SER A 118 6.00 -10.81 -3.08
N LEU A 119 6.46 -10.95 -1.85
CA LEU A 119 7.48 -10.05 -1.28
C LEU A 119 8.84 -10.22 -1.97
N ASP A 120 9.11 -11.40 -2.53
CA ASP A 120 10.36 -11.69 -3.22
C ASP A 120 10.49 -10.93 -4.53
N ASP A 121 9.37 -10.53 -5.16
CA ASP A 121 9.37 -9.69 -6.36
C ASP A 121 9.90 -8.26 -6.09
N PHE A 122 9.99 -7.88 -4.81
CA PHE A 122 10.47 -6.58 -4.35
C PHE A 122 11.86 -6.66 -3.74
N ARG A 123 12.56 -7.79 -3.86
CA ARG A 123 13.87 -8.03 -3.26
C ARG A 123 14.90 -8.47 -4.29
N ASP A 124 16.16 -8.11 -4.08
CA ASP A 124 17.28 -8.65 -4.83
C ASP A 124 17.73 -10.02 -4.27
N GLU A 125 18.74 -10.61 -4.91
CA GLU A 125 19.32 -11.90 -4.49
C GLU A 125 19.92 -11.87 -3.06
N GLU A 126 20.26 -10.69 -2.56
CA GLU A 126 20.75 -10.46 -1.20
C GLU A 126 19.61 -10.14 -0.21
N MET A 127 18.34 -10.29 -0.62
CA MET A 127 17.14 -9.99 0.15
C MET A 127 16.95 -8.51 0.51
N ARG A 128 17.65 -7.60 -0.18
CA ARG A 128 17.50 -6.15 -0.02
C ARG A 128 16.34 -5.67 -0.88
N LEU A 129 15.56 -4.72 -0.38
CA LEU A 129 14.44 -4.17 -1.14
C LEU A 129 14.93 -3.42 -2.38
N LEU A 130 14.31 -3.69 -3.52
CA LEU A 130 14.59 -3.04 -4.80
C LEU A 130 13.98 -1.63 -4.81
N THR A 131 14.73 -0.67 -5.35
CA THR A 131 14.13 0.60 -5.79
C THR A 131 13.57 0.41 -7.18
N LEU A 132 12.32 0.82 -7.39
CA LEU A 132 11.72 0.81 -8.72
C LEU A 132 12.21 2.04 -9.47
N ASP A 133 13.33 1.89 -10.15
CA ASP A 133 13.81 2.89 -11.10
C ASP A 133 12.94 2.85 -12.37
N GLN A 134 12.58 4.04 -12.87
CA GLN A 134 11.67 4.23 -14.02
C GLN A 134 12.21 3.61 -15.31
#